data_AF-A0A546XGD4-F1
#
_entry.id   AF-A0A546XGD4-F1
#
_cell.length_a   1.000
_cell.length_b   1.000
_cell.length_c   1.000
_cell.angle_alpha   90.00
_cell.angle_beta   90.00
_cell.angle_gamma   90.00
#
_symmetry.space_group_name_H-M   'P 1'
#
loop_
_entity.id
_entity.type
_entity.pdbx_description
1 polymer ?
#
loop_
_entity_poly.entity_id
_entity_poly.type
_entity_poly.pdbx_seq_one_letter_code
_entity_poly.pdbx_strand_id
1 'polypeptide(L)'
;MHGDKPYTCKFYFCQQGQRAKLLKIVLVEEGWCELVRASKDIASVHVWAHLVADVEFFQQFPRGGWKSLLMQRYTMGPLSAACLMELGIRNYAVDDVKTLEIRLYGEYYNEILKLDLQIGQIIREMIDDYDDAAALSVADMKDDVVNPIIADQYKVLALLAEQIANSKVDIETINGKIAALDARKREIGEAIMASRSSTV
;
A
#
# COMPACT_ATOMS: atom_id res chain seq x y z
N MET A 1 23.96 45.19 15.59
CA MET A 1 23.39 44.89 14.25
C MET A 1 23.79 43.47 13.89
N HIS A 2 22.83 42.54 14.01
CA HIS A 2 23.01 41.12 13.72
C HIS A 2 23.09 40.90 12.20
N GLY A 3 24.20 40.35 11.73
CA GLY A 3 24.33 39.81 10.38
C GLY A 3 23.84 38.37 10.38
N ASP A 4 22.59 38.16 9.97
CA ASP A 4 22.05 36.83 9.68
C ASP A 4 22.85 36.17 8.57
N LYS A 5 23.36 34.97 8.86
CA LYS A 5 24.26 34.22 7.99
C LYS A 5 23.47 33.54 6.86
N PRO A 6 23.79 33.76 5.58
CA PRO A 6 23.14 33.09 4.43
C PRO A 6 23.37 31.57 4.34
N TYR A 7 24.19 31.01 5.25
CA TYR A 7 24.54 29.59 5.27
C TYR A 7 23.51 28.72 5.98
N THR A 8 22.72 29.25 6.91
CA THR A 8 21.72 28.45 7.65
C THR A 8 20.65 27.92 6.70
N CYS A 9 20.14 28.75 5.80
CA CYS A 9 19.09 28.37 4.85
C CYS A 9 19.50 27.18 3.95
N LYS A 10 20.72 27.17 3.39
CA LYS A 10 21.23 26.07 2.55
C LYS A 10 21.37 24.74 3.31
N PHE A 11 21.82 24.78 4.56
CA PHE A 11 21.95 23.57 5.39
C PHE A 11 20.58 22.99 5.78
N TYR A 12 19.63 23.83 6.15
CA TYR A 12 18.27 23.40 6.49
C TYR A 12 17.54 22.77 5.29
N PHE A 13 17.65 23.34 4.09
CA PHE A 13 17.08 22.74 2.87
C PHE A 13 17.72 21.39 2.51
N CYS A 14 19.03 21.23 2.72
CA CYS A 14 19.72 19.96 2.53
C CYS A 14 19.21 18.88 3.52
N GLN A 15 19.06 19.24 4.79
CA GLN A 15 18.60 18.35 5.84
C GLN A 15 17.14 17.92 5.63
N GLN A 16 16.24 18.83 5.24
CA GLN A 16 14.86 18.50 4.90
C GLN A 16 14.78 17.57 3.68
N GLY A 17 15.61 17.80 2.65
CA GLY A 17 15.68 16.94 1.48
C GLY A 17 16.20 15.52 1.80
N GLN A 18 17.20 15.40 2.67
CA GLN A 18 17.71 14.11 3.14
C GLN A 18 16.68 13.36 3.97
N ARG A 19 15.99 14.06 4.88
CA ARG A 19 14.88 13.50 5.65
C ARG A 19 13.75 12.99 4.77
N ALA A 20 13.35 13.76 3.76
CA ALA A 20 12.32 13.33 2.82
C ALA A 20 12.74 12.07 2.02
N LYS A 21 14.01 11.99 1.59
CA LYS A 21 14.56 10.78 0.95
C LYS A 21 14.53 9.58 1.90
N LEU A 22 14.94 9.76 3.16
CA LEU A 22 14.90 8.71 4.17
C LEU A 22 13.47 8.18 4.34
N LEU A 23 12.49 9.07 4.57
CA LEU A 23 11.10 8.68 4.77
C LEU A 23 10.52 7.96 3.55
N LYS A 24 10.87 8.38 2.32
CA LYS A 24 10.48 7.64 1.11
C LYS A 24 11.00 6.21 1.09
N ILE A 25 12.26 6.00 1.50
CA ILE A 25 12.83 4.65 1.56
C ILE A 25 12.12 3.83 2.65
N VAL A 26 11.89 4.41 3.83
CA VAL A 26 11.15 3.74 4.92
C VAL A 26 9.76 3.30 4.45
N LEU A 27 9.00 4.19 3.79
CA LEU A 27 7.67 3.87 3.29
C LEU A 27 7.69 2.74 2.24
N VAL A 28 8.72 2.68 1.39
CA VAL A 28 8.91 1.56 0.45
C VAL A 28 9.18 0.25 1.19
N GLU A 29 10.06 0.26 2.21
CA GLU A 29 10.33 -0.94 3.03
C GLU A 29 9.08 -1.41 3.76
N GLU A 30 8.31 -0.49 4.36
CA GLU A 30 7.03 -0.81 5.00
C GLU A 30 6.03 -1.39 3.99
N GLY A 31 5.96 -0.86 2.77
CA GLY A 31 5.13 -1.42 1.71
C GLY A 31 5.46 -2.88 1.38
N TRP A 32 6.74 -3.23 1.35
CA TRP A 32 7.17 -4.62 1.19
C TRP A 32 6.76 -5.51 2.36
N CYS A 33 6.85 -5.00 3.60
CA CYS A 33 6.41 -5.71 4.79
C CYS A 33 4.90 -6.02 4.74
N GLU A 34 4.07 -5.06 4.34
CA GLU A 34 2.62 -5.24 4.22
C GLU A 34 2.25 -6.23 3.11
N LEU A 35 2.90 -6.15 1.94
CA LEU A 35 2.68 -7.10 0.86
C LEU A 35 2.95 -8.55 1.29
N VAL A 36 4.04 -8.77 2.03
CA VAL A 36 4.37 -10.11 2.52
C VAL A 36 3.35 -10.56 3.56
N ARG A 37 2.97 -9.67 4.48
CA ARG A 37 1.98 -9.99 5.51
C ARG A 37 0.63 -10.37 4.89
N ALA A 38 0.17 -9.60 3.90
CA ALA A 38 -1.10 -9.83 3.22
C ALA A 38 -1.07 -11.07 2.33
N SER A 39 0.06 -11.39 1.72
CA SER A 39 0.20 -12.58 0.86
C SER A 39 0.62 -13.83 1.61
N LYS A 40 0.97 -13.78 2.91
CA LYS A 40 1.58 -14.87 3.67
C LYS A 40 0.82 -16.18 3.51
N ASP A 41 -0.49 -16.15 3.78
CA ASP A 41 -1.37 -17.32 3.79
C ASP A 41 -1.95 -17.66 2.40
N ILE A 42 -1.51 -16.93 1.36
CA ILE A 42 -1.92 -17.15 -0.03
C ILE A 42 -0.87 -18.00 -0.74
N ALA A 43 -1.23 -19.26 -1.01
CA ALA A 43 -0.35 -20.22 -1.68
C ALA A 43 -0.20 -19.92 -3.19
N SER A 44 -1.30 -19.55 -3.85
CA SER A 44 -1.31 -19.33 -5.29
C SER A 44 -0.62 -18.03 -5.68
N VAL A 45 0.43 -18.13 -6.51
CA VAL A 45 1.15 -16.97 -7.07
C VAL A 45 0.22 -16.12 -7.96
N HIS A 46 -0.79 -16.73 -8.60
CA HIS A 46 -1.72 -16.03 -9.50
C HIS A 46 -2.54 -14.93 -8.80
N VAL A 47 -2.72 -15.03 -7.48
CA VAL A 47 -3.55 -14.10 -6.70
C VAL A 47 -2.82 -12.79 -6.41
N TRP A 48 -1.49 -12.79 -6.30
CA TRP A 48 -0.71 -11.63 -5.87
C TRP A 48 0.41 -11.22 -6.83
N ALA A 49 0.69 -12.01 -7.88
CA ALA A 49 1.80 -11.76 -8.80
C ALA A 49 1.74 -10.38 -9.47
N HIS A 50 0.54 -9.84 -9.72
CA HIS A 50 0.38 -8.51 -10.31
C HIS A 50 0.98 -7.39 -9.44
N LEU A 51 1.08 -7.58 -8.12
CA LEU A 51 1.64 -6.59 -7.19
C LEU A 51 3.16 -6.46 -7.31
N VAL A 52 3.84 -7.43 -7.91
CA VAL A 52 5.30 -7.44 -8.10
C VAL A 52 5.71 -7.55 -9.57
N ALA A 53 4.75 -7.61 -10.48
CA ALA A 53 4.99 -7.93 -11.89
C ALA A 53 5.94 -6.91 -12.57
N ASP A 54 5.87 -5.65 -12.16
CA ASP A 54 6.67 -4.56 -12.72
C ASP A 54 7.98 -4.32 -11.96
N VAL A 55 8.28 -5.14 -10.94
CA VAL A 55 9.51 -5.00 -10.17
C VAL A 55 10.63 -5.77 -10.88
N GLU A 56 11.62 -5.04 -11.39
CA GLU A 56 12.74 -5.57 -12.18
C GLU A 56 13.41 -6.79 -11.52
N PHE A 57 13.57 -6.76 -10.19
CA PHE A 57 14.10 -7.89 -9.43
C PHE A 57 13.31 -9.19 -9.60
N PHE A 58 11.98 -9.14 -9.63
CA PHE A 58 11.14 -10.33 -9.82
C PHE A 58 11.13 -10.82 -11.27
N GLN A 59 11.23 -9.91 -12.24
CA GLN A 59 11.26 -10.23 -13.67
C GLN A 59 12.49 -11.07 -14.07
N GLN A 60 13.57 -11.02 -13.28
CA GLN A 60 14.79 -11.81 -13.50
C GLN A 60 14.63 -13.30 -13.16
N PHE A 61 13.55 -13.70 -12.48
CA PHE A 61 13.35 -15.07 -12.01
C PHE A 61 12.02 -15.65 -12.50
N PRO A 62 11.92 -16.97 -12.70
CA PRO A 62 10.66 -17.62 -13.05
C PRO A 62 9.63 -17.47 -11.92
N ARG A 63 8.34 -17.34 -12.29
CA ARG A 63 7.22 -17.13 -11.34
C ARG A 63 7.16 -18.17 -10.21
N GLY A 64 7.56 -19.42 -10.47
CA GLY A 64 7.62 -20.46 -9.45
C GLY A 64 8.54 -20.14 -8.26
N GLY A 65 9.55 -19.28 -8.44
CA GLY A 65 10.45 -18.82 -7.38
C GLY A 65 10.02 -17.54 -6.68
N TRP A 66 8.97 -16.85 -7.16
CA TRP A 66 8.61 -15.52 -6.66
C TRP A 66 8.20 -15.52 -5.18
N LYS A 67 7.53 -16.57 -4.70
CA LYS A 67 7.15 -16.67 -3.28
C LYS A 67 8.38 -16.70 -2.38
N SER A 68 9.41 -17.46 -2.75
CA SER A 68 10.68 -17.51 -2.02
C SER A 68 11.41 -16.17 -2.03
N LEU A 69 11.43 -15.48 -3.18
CA LEU A 69 12.02 -14.14 -3.30
C LEU A 69 11.29 -13.11 -2.43
N LEU A 70 9.95 -13.16 -2.41
CA LEU A 70 9.14 -12.29 -1.57
C LEU A 70 9.46 -12.49 -0.07
N MET A 71 9.62 -13.74 0.37
CA MET A 71 10.03 -14.07 1.73
C MET A 71 11.48 -13.64 2.06
N GLN A 72 12.40 -13.75 1.10
CA GLN A 72 13.76 -13.21 1.27
C GLN A 72 13.74 -11.69 1.44
N ARG A 73 12.94 -10.99 0.63
CA ARG A 73 12.75 -9.54 0.74
C ARG A 73 12.19 -9.16 2.11
N TYR A 74 11.21 -9.92 2.60
CA TYR A 74 10.67 -9.75 3.95
C TYR A 74 11.68 -9.98 5.07
N THR A 75 12.64 -10.89 4.90
CA THR A 75 13.64 -11.13 5.95
C THR A 75 14.57 -9.92 6.10
N MET A 76 14.82 -9.20 5.00
CA MET A 76 15.67 -7.99 5.00
C MET A 76 14.89 -6.70 5.29
N GLY A 77 13.60 -6.64 4.95
CA GLY A 77 12.77 -5.43 5.04
C GLY A 77 12.66 -4.84 6.45
N PRO A 78 12.18 -5.57 7.47
CA PRO A 78 12.06 -5.10 8.84
C PRO A 78 13.39 -4.67 9.46
N LEU A 79 14.48 -5.40 9.13
CA LEU A 79 15.82 -5.02 9.59
C LEU A 79 16.26 -3.69 8.96
N SER A 80 16.03 -3.54 7.66
CA SER A 80 16.35 -2.30 6.92
C SER A 80 15.51 -1.13 7.43
N ALA A 81 14.19 -1.32 7.60
CA ALA A 81 13.28 -0.33 8.15
C ALA A 81 13.69 0.10 9.56
N ALA A 82 14.01 -0.85 10.45
CA ALA A 82 14.46 -0.54 11.81
C ALA A 82 15.76 0.29 11.82
N CYS A 83 16.75 -0.08 10.99
CA CYS A 83 17.98 0.70 10.86
C CYS A 83 17.73 2.11 10.31
N LEU A 84 16.85 2.26 9.32
CA LEU A 84 16.50 3.55 8.72
C LEU A 84 15.73 4.43 9.72
N MET A 85 14.83 3.84 10.50
CA MET A 85 14.10 4.55 11.55
C MET A 85 15.04 5.03 12.66
N GLU A 86 15.99 4.21 13.11
CA GLU A 86 17.00 4.63 14.09
C GLU A 86 17.84 5.81 13.58
N LEU A 87 18.26 5.75 12.31
CA LEU A 87 18.95 6.87 11.66
C LEU A 87 18.06 8.12 11.59
N GLY A 88 16.78 7.96 11.32
CA GLY A 88 15.77 9.01 11.29
C GLY A 88 15.57 9.69 12.63
N ILE A 89 15.41 8.91 13.68
CA ILE A 89 15.22 9.40 15.05
C ILE A 89 16.46 10.18 15.49
N ARG A 90 17.66 9.62 15.29
CA ARG A 90 18.92 10.24 15.76
C ARG A 90 19.33 11.48 14.98
N ASN A 91 19.10 11.52 13.67
CA ASN A 91 19.71 12.54 12.80
C ASN A 91 18.71 13.47 12.09
N TYR A 92 17.43 13.08 12.02
CA TYR A 92 16.44 13.77 11.19
C TYR A 92 15.12 14.07 11.91
N ALA A 93 15.11 14.03 13.25
CA ALA A 93 13.94 14.32 14.08
C ALA A 93 12.68 13.59 13.60
N VAL A 94 12.82 12.30 13.32
CA VAL A 94 11.67 11.40 13.19
C VAL A 94 11.20 11.12 14.62
N ASP A 95 10.07 11.70 14.98
CA ASP A 95 9.47 11.58 16.32
C ASP A 95 8.35 10.51 16.33
N ASP A 96 7.72 10.34 17.50
CA ASP A 96 6.63 9.39 17.67
C ASP A 96 5.44 9.71 16.75
N VAL A 97 5.18 10.99 16.47
CA VAL A 97 4.12 11.41 15.54
C VAL A 97 4.42 10.91 14.13
N LYS A 98 5.65 11.07 13.65
CA LYS A 98 6.03 10.54 12.32
C LYS A 98 5.96 9.02 12.28
N THR A 99 6.29 8.35 13.38
CA THR A 99 6.14 6.90 13.49
C THR A 99 4.67 6.48 13.36
N LEU A 100 3.74 7.21 13.98
CA LEU A 100 2.30 6.97 13.83
C LEU A 100 1.82 7.22 12.39
N GLU A 101 2.33 8.24 11.71
CA GLU A 101 1.99 8.50 10.31
C GLU A 101 2.46 7.37 9.37
N ILE A 102 3.69 6.86 9.58
CA ILE A 102 4.21 5.70 8.82
C ILE A 102 3.34 4.47 9.08
N ARG A 103 2.92 4.26 10.32
CA ARG A 103 2.01 3.18 10.67
C ARG A 103 0.64 3.33 10.01
N LEU A 104 0.08 4.55 9.97
CA LEU A 104 -1.17 4.84 9.26
C LEU A 104 -1.06 4.49 7.77
N TYR A 105 0.07 4.81 7.13
CA TYR A 105 0.34 4.41 5.76
C TYR A 105 0.32 2.87 5.60
N GLY A 106 1.01 2.14 6.47
CA GLY A 106 1.05 0.67 6.44
C GLY A 106 -0.33 0.04 6.65
N GLU A 107 -1.09 0.52 7.65
CA GLU A 107 -2.44 0.03 7.92
C GLU A 107 -3.38 0.29 6.74
N TYR A 108 -3.33 1.48 6.14
CA TYR A 108 -4.16 1.79 4.97
C TYR A 108 -3.78 0.96 3.74
N TYR A 109 -2.48 0.74 3.50
CA TYR A 109 -2.03 -0.11 2.40
C TYR A 109 -2.46 -1.56 2.60
N ASN A 110 -2.36 -2.09 3.81
CA ASN A 110 -2.80 -3.43 4.15
C ASN A 110 -4.30 -3.62 3.87
N GLU A 111 -5.15 -2.64 4.17
CA GLU A 111 -6.58 -2.73 3.86
C GLU A 111 -6.86 -2.78 2.35
N ILE A 112 -6.08 -2.05 1.53
CA ILE A 112 -6.15 -2.14 0.06
C ILE A 112 -5.76 -3.56 -0.40
N LEU A 113 -4.64 -4.07 0.12
CA LEU A 113 -4.14 -5.40 -0.22
C LEU A 113 -5.11 -6.50 0.17
N LYS A 114 -5.69 -6.45 1.37
CA LYS A 114 -6.69 -7.42 1.82
C LYS A 114 -7.86 -7.50 0.86
N LEU A 115 -8.42 -6.36 0.47
CA LEU A 115 -9.54 -6.32 -0.46
C LEU A 115 -9.20 -6.98 -1.80
N ASP A 116 -8.08 -6.57 -2.41
CA ASP A 116 -7.63 -7.09 -3.71
C ASP A 116 -7.37 -8.60 -3.66
N LEU A 117 -6.59 -9.03 -2.66
CA LEU A 117 -6.15 -10.40 -2.53
C LEU A 117 -7.28 -11.34 -2.13
N GLN A 118 -8.19 -10.94 -1.23
CA GLN A 118 -9.33 -11.78 -0.85
C GLN A 118 -10.25 -12.07 -2.03
N ILE A 119 -10.54 -11.07 -2.86
CA ILE A 119 -11.35 -11.29 -4.08
C ILE A 119 -10.61 -12.21 -5.06
N GLY A 120 -9.30 -12.02 -5.23
CA GLY A 120 -8.48 -12.92 -6.04
C GLY A 120 -8.48 -14.36 -5.53
N GLN A 121 -8.48 -14.57 -4.21
CA GLN A 121 -8.61 -15.90 -3.60
C GLN A 121 -9.99 -16.51 -3.87
N ILE A 122 -11.07 -15.76 -3.69
CA ILE A 122 -12.44 -16.24 -3.97
C ILE A 122 -12.57 -16.70 -5.43
N ILE A 123 -12.08 -15.90 -6.38
CA ILE A 123 -12.07 -16.27 -7.81
C ILE A 123 -11.28 -17.56 -8.00
N ARG A 124 -10.12 -17.69 -7.35
CA ARG A 124 -9.28 -18.88 -7.48
C ARG A 124 -9.96 -20.13 -6.91
N GLU A 125 -10.61 -20.03 -5.76
CA GLU A 125 -11.35 -21.10 -5.13
C GLU A 125 -12.51 -21.57 -6.03
N MET A 126 -13.27 -20.66 -6.62
CA MET A 126 -14.33 -20.99 -7.58
C MET A 126 -13.82 -21.73 -8.82
N ILE A 127 -12.64 -21.34 -9.35
CA ILE A 127 -11.98 -22.05 -10.46
C ILE A 127 -11.57 -23.46 -10.03
N ASP A 128 -11.00 -23.61 -8.84
CA ASP A 128 -10.58 -24.91 -8.32
C ASP A 128 -11.79 -25.84 -8.05
N ASP A 129 -12.97 -25.27 -7.79
CA ASP A 129 -14.26 -25.96 -7.64
C ASP A 129 -15.00 -26.20 -8.97
N TYR A 130 -14.42 -25.83 -10.13
CA TYR A 130 -15.02 -25.91 -11.47
C TYR A 130 -16.31 -25.07 -11.66
N ASP A 131 -16.51 -24.02 -10.85
CA ASP A 131 -17.59 -23.04 -11.04
C ASP A 131 -17.13 -21.86 -11.90
N ASP A 132 -16.77 -22.16 -13.16
CA ASP A 132 -16.19 -21.19 -14.09
C ASP A 132 -17.14 -19.99 -14.37
N ALA A 133 -18.45 -20.23 -14.37
CA ALA A 133 -19.44 -19.19 -14.62
C ALA A 133 -19.52 -18.18 -13.47
N ALA A 134 -19.53 -18.65 -12.21
CA ALA A 134 -19.48 -17.75 -11.06
C ALA A 134 -18.11 -17.07 -10.95
N ALA A 135 -17.01 -17.80 -11.21
CA ALA A 135 -15.66 -17.25 -11.22
C ALA A 135 -15.54 -16.08 -12.21
N LEU A 136 -16.06 -16.25 -13.43
CA LEU A 136 -16.08 -15.20 -14.46
C LEU A 136 -16.92 -13.99 -14.00
N SER A 137 -18.11 -14.23 -13.45
CA SER A 137 -18.96 -13.14 -12.96
C SER A 137 -18.31 -12.33 -11.82
N VAL A 138 -17.58 -12.99 -10.92
CA VAL A 138 -16.85 -12.31 -9.84
C VAL A 138 -15.62 -11.58 -10.39
N ALA A 139 -14.94 -12.14 -11.40
CA ALA A 139 -13.83 -11.48 -12.07
C ALA A 139 -14.29 -10.20 -12.79
N ASP A 140 -15.40 -10.25 -13.53
CA ASP A 140 -15.99 -9.07 -14.18
C ASP A 140 -16.35 -8.00 -13.14
N MET A 141 -16.95 -8.39 -12.01
CA MET A 141 -17.24 -7.46 -10.91
C MET A 141 -15.96 -6.86 -10.31
N LYS A 142 -14.89 -7.66 -10.17
CA LYS A 142 -13.59 -7.16 -9.72
C LYS A 142 -13.07 -6.08 -10.68
N ASP A 143 -13.11 -6.34 -11.98
CA ASP A 143 -12.54 -5.46 -12.99
C ASP A 143 -13.34 -4.17 -13.17
N ASP A 144 -14.67 -4.26 -13.25
CA ASP A 144 -15.53 -3.11 -13.55
C ASP A 144 -15.80 -2.22 -12.33
N VAL A 145 -15.79 -2.80 -11.13
CA VAL A 145 -16.26 -2.13 -9.91
C VAL A 145 -15.16 -1.96 -8.88
N VAL A 146 -14.45 -3.04 -8.54
CA VAL A 146 -13.51 -3.04 -7.42
C VAL A 146 -12.17 -2.42 -7.79
N ASN A 147 -11.60 -2.78 -8.94
CA ASN A 147 -10.30 -2.27 -9.40
C ASN A 147 -10.28 -0.74 -9.54
N PRO A 148 -11.33 -0.06 -10.04
CA PRO A 148 -11.41 1.40 -10.02
C PRO A 148 -11.35 1.99 -8.60
N ILE A 149 -12.00 1.36 -7.61
CA ILE A 149 -11.95 1.80 -6.21
C ILE A 149 -10.55 1.59 -5.64
N ILE A 150 -9.95 0.42 -5.87
CA ILE A 150 -8.56 0.12 -5.47
C ILE A 150 -7.60 1.16 -6.07
N ALA A 151 -7.76 1.50 -7.35
CA ALA A 151 -6.95 2.52 -8.00
C ALA A 151 -7.10 3.89 -7.33
N ASP A 152 -8.32 4.28 -6.95
CA ASP A 152 -8.55 5.53 -6.20
C ASP A 152 -7.96 5.47 -4.78
N GLN A 153 -8.02 4.33 -4.09
CA GLN A 153 -7.37 4.13 -2.79
C GLN A 153 -5.84 4.24 -2.92
N TYR A 154 -5.22 3.71 -3.98
CA TYR A 154 -3.79 3.88 -4.24
C TYR A 154 -3.41 5.34 -4.48
N LYS A 155 -4.28 6.16 -5.09
CA LYS A 155 -4.04 7.62 -5.19
C LYS A 155 -4.02 8.29 -3.82
N VAL A 156 -4.91 7.89 -2.91
CA VAL A 156 -4.93 8.40 -1.53
C VAL A 156 -3.68 7.94 -0.77
N LEU A 157 -3.28 6.67 -0.94
CA LEU A 157 -2.06 6.12 -0.34
C LEU A 157 -0.79 6.86 -0.83
N ALA A 158 -0.71 7.14 -2.13
CA ALA A 158 0.39 7.90 -2.72
C ALA A 158 0.44 9.35 -2.19
N LEU A 159 -0.72 10.00 -2.07
CA LEU A 159 -0.83 11.33 -1.46
C LEU A 159 -0.37 11.31 0.01
N LEU A 160 -0.79 10.32 0.79
CA LEU A 160 -0.36 10.16 2.18
C LEU A 160 1.18 9.99 2.24
N ALA A 161 1.75 9.11 1.42
CA ALA A 161 3.20 8.91 1.35
C ALA A 161 3.96 10.21 1.01
N GLU A 162 3.45 10.99 0.05
CA GLU A 162 4.03 12.28 -0.31
C GLU A 162 3.95 13.28 0.84
N GLN A 163 2.82 13.35 1.53
CA GLN A 163 2.65 14.24 2.68
C GLN A 163 3.55 13.83 3.86
N ILE A 164 3.70 12.53 4.15
CA ILE A 164 4.61 12.02 5.17
C ILE A 164 6.06 12.41 4.84
N ALA A 165 6.50 12.10 3.62
CA ALA A 165 7.86 12.41 3.17
C ALA A 165 8.19 13.90 3.27
N ASN A 166 7.22 14.77 3.00
CA ASN A 166 7.39 16.22 3.05
C ASN A 166 7.01 16.84 4.40
N SER A 167 6.64 16.04 5.42
CA SER A 167 6.21 16.52 6.74
C SER A 167 5.01 17.47 6.71
N LYS A 168 4.07 17.24 5.79
CA LYS A 168 2.87 18.07 5.56
C LYS A 168 1.59 17.23 5.63
N VAL A 169 1.53 16.28 6.56
CA VAL A 169 0.36 15.43 6.72
C VAL A 169 -0.83 16.26 7.19
N ASP A 170 -1.87 16.26 6.36
CA ASP A 170 -3.16 16.85 6.64
C ASP A 170 -4.17 15.70 6.82
N ILE A 171 -4.37 15.33 8.09
CA ILE A 171 -5.25 14.22 8.47
C ILE A 171 -6.71 14.50 8.10
N GLU A 172 -7.16 15.76 8.14
CA GLU A 172 -8.54 16.10 7.77
C GLU A 172 -8.79 15.84 6.29
N THR A 173 -7.86 16.28 5.43
CA THR A 173 -7.94 16.02 3.99
C THR A 173 -7.88 14.51 3.67
N ILE A 174 -6.98 13.77 4.32
CA ILE A 174 -6.86 12.31 4.11
C ILE A 174 -8.13 11.59 4.56
N ASN A 175 -8.63 11.89 5.77
CA ASN A 175 -9.86 11.30 6.29
C ASN A 175 -11.07 11.62 5.42
N GLY A 176 -11.19 12.85 4.91
CA GLY A 176 -12.26 13.23 3.99
C GLY A 176 -12.24 12.40 2.70
N LYS A 177 -11.05 12.12 2.15
CA LYS A 177 -10.91 11.26 0.96
C LYS A 177 -11.24 9.80 1.24
N ILE A 178 -10.81 9.28 2.39
CA ILE A 178 -11.13 7.91 2.83
C ILE A 178 -12.65 7.77 3.04
N ALA A 179 -13.27 8.71 3.74
CA ALA A 179 -14.72 8.70 4.00
C ALA A 179 -15.54 8.77 2.69
N ALA A 180 -15.11 9.58 1.71
CA ALA A 180 -15.75 9.64 0.40
C ALA A 180 -15.64 8.30 -0.35
N LEU A 181 -14.49 7.63 -0.27
CA LEU A 181 -14.31 6.30 -0.85
C LEU A 181 -15.17 5.24 -0.15
N ASP A 182 -15.28 5.30 1.18
CA ASP A 182 -16.10 4.36 1.94
C ASP A 182 -17.59 4.57 1.71
N ALA A 183 -18.05 5.81 1.52
CA ALA A 183 -19.42 6.09 1.08
C ALA A 183 -19.69 5.47 -0.30
N ARG A 184 -18.78 5.67 -1.26
CA ARG A 184 -18.89 5.08 -2.60
C ARG A 184 -18.89 3.55 -2.58
N LYS A 185 -18.04 2.93 -1.76
CA LYS A 185 -18.03 1.47 -1.54
C LYS A 185 -19.37 0.98 -1.01
N ARG A 186 -19.97 1.71 -0.05
CA ARG A 186 -21.27 1.36 0.52
C ARG A 186 -22.40 1.44 -0.51
N GLU A 187 -22.47 2.53 -1.26
CA GLU A 187 -23.45 2.71 -2.35
C GLU A 187 -23.37 1.57 -3.37
N ILE A 188 -22.16 1.18 -3.75
CA ILE A 188 -21.90 0.07 -4.66
C ILE A 188 -22.33 -1.26 -4.03
N GLY A 189 -21.97 -1.52 -2.77
CA GLY A 189 -22.37 -2.72 -2.06
C GLY A 189 -23.89 -2.85 -1.95
N GLU A 190 -24.59 -1.76 -1.69
CA GLU A 190 -26.06 -1.69 -1.67
C GLU A 190 -26.66 -1.97 -3.05
N ALA A 191 -26.09 -1.39 -4.11
CA ALA A 191 -26.53 -1.65 -5.49
C ALA A 191 -26.37 -3.11 -5.91
N ILE A 192 -25.26 -3.75 -5.52
CA ILE A 192 -25.00 -5.19 -5.78
C ILE A 192 -25.99 -6.07 -5.01
N MET A 193 -26.31 -5.73 -3.76
CA MET A 193 -27.29 -6.49 -2.97
C MET A 193 -28.71 -6.33 -3.52
N ALA A 194 -29.07 -5.13 -3.99
CA ALA A 194 -30.37 -4.85 -4.59
C ALA A 194 -30.57 -5.57 -5.94
N SER A 195 -29.52 -5.68 -6.76
CA SER A 195 -29.60 -6.43 -8.03
C SER A 195 -29.76 -7.94 -7.80
N ARG A 196 -29.10 -8.51 -6.78
CA ARG A 196 -29.31 -9.91 -6.37
C ARG A 196 -30.72 -10.19 -5.86
N SER A 197 -31.33 -9.25 -5.14
CA SER A 197 -32.70 -9.38 -4.60
C SER A 197 -33.82 -9.27 -5.67
N SER A 198 -33.52 -8.70 -6.84
CA SER A 198 -34.48 -8.51 -7.94
C SER A 198 -34.40 -9.61 -9.00
N THR A 199 -33.48 -10.56 -8.85
CA THR A 199 -33.27 -11.70 -9.77
C THR A 199 -33.84 -13.02 -9.19
N VAL A 200 -34.62 -12.94 -8.11
CA VAL A 200 -35.36 -14.07 -7.49
C VAL A 200 -36.85 -13.94 -7.78
#